data_AF-A0AAE4HWB2-F1
#
_entry.id   AF-A0AAE4HWB2-F1
#
_cell.length_a   1.000
_cell.length_b   1.000
_cell.length_c   1.000
_cell.angle_alpha   90.00
_cell.angle_beta   90.00
_cell.angle_gamma   90.00
#
_symmetry.space_group_name_H-M   'P 1'
#
loop_
_entity.id
_entity.type
_entity.pdbx_description
1 polymer ?
#
loop_
_entity_poly.entity_id
_entity_poly.type
_entity_poly.pdbx_seq_one_letter_code
_entity_poly.pdbx_strand_id
1 'polypeptide(L)'
;MTNHKNKKFVGEIRPVVYIETLQIQKSIIDVIVIKNTKSTPYYLTEKFQDIISYNIYTRIQDTNTAKDKSADIDKVEFLWKKRFGLLSTPIEKLESFFDLEENWVTSITNETSKYYKFHPEYTISYDNDMRKGYEYYHFFQTDFTPSFINYKFNYHQTVLKEVLGISLDGGRYLTPCPETDGVSFSSFSRWDITFKYFERDSFLFRFNKFLYNSHQSDDARIARDNFLSCVLLFDDANQRNQFKKYIETHWNEENKKYEPLVNPPHIPEQPQNYRKEYFDEQCKNILVLQKMFFAFKNNK
;
A
#
# COMPACT_ATOMS: atom_id res chain seq x y z
N MET A 1 -0.45 33.85 -24.20
CA MET A 1 -0.28 32.39 -24.01
C MET A 1 0.59 31.85 -25.14
N THR A 2 1.86 31.59 -24.86
CA THR A 2 2.78 31.00 -25.85
C THR A 2 2.44 29.51 -25.99
N ASN A 3 2.06 29.08 -27.18
CA ASN A 3 1.64 27.70 -27.44
C ASN A 3 2.86 26.76 -27.37
N HIS A 4 3.12 26.19 -26.19
CA HIS A 4 4.24 25.27 -25.94
C HIS A 4 4.15 23.95 -26.73
N LYS A 5 3.00 23.65 -27.37
CA LYS A 5 2.77 22.41 -28.14
C LYS A 5 3.75 22.23 -29.30
N ASN A 6 4.25 23.32 -29.89
CA ASN A 6 5.12 23.27 -31.09
C ASN A 6 6.63 23.31 -30.78
N LYS A 7 7.06 23.14 -29.52
CA LYS A 7 8.49 23.13 -29.16
C LYS A 7 9.05 21.72 -29.21
N LYS A 8 10.22 21.57 -29.84
CA LYS A 8 10.91 20.28 -30.01
C LYS A 8 11.69 19.92 -28.76
N PHE A 9 11.01 19.21 -27.85
CA PHE A 9 11.65 18.59 -26.69
C PHE A 9 12.23 17.23 -27.10
N VAL A 10 13.32 16.82 -26.46
CA VAL A 10 13.86 15.47 -26.70
C VAL A 10 12.82 14.40 -26.41
N GLY A 11 12.70 13.46 -27.36
CA GLY A 11 11.79 12.32 -27.28
C GLY A 11 10.32 12.71 -27.28
N GLU A 12 9.98 13.95 -27.69
CA GLU A 12 8.62 14.49 -27.64
C GLU A 12 8.01 14.53 -26.23
N ILE A 13 8.82 14.34 -25.18
CA ILE A 13 8.40 14.35 -23.79
C ILE A 13 8.38 15.79 -23.29
N ARG A 14 7.20 16.25 -22.85
CA ARG A 14 6.97 17.64 -22.43
C ARG A 14 6.65 17.70 -20.93
N PRO A 15 7.03 18.79 -20.24
CA PRO A 15 6.60 18.99 -18.86
C PRO A 15 5.08 19.11 -18.78
N VAL A 16 4.50 18.55 -17.73
CA VAL A 16 3.06 18.69 -17.44
C VAL A 16 2.85 19.99 -16.68
N VAL A 17 2.15 20.93 -17.29
CA VAL A 17 1.92 22.29 -16.77
C VAL A 17 0.42 22.59 -16.79
N TYR A 18 -0.09 23.20 -15.73
CA TYR A 18 -1.48 23.64 -15.61
C TYR A 18 -1.58 24.91 -14.76
N ILE A 19 -2.76 25.55 -14.77
CA ILE A 19 -3.02 26.76 -13.99
C ILE A 19 -3.98 26.41 -12.85
N GLU A 20 -3.62 26.80 -11.65
CA GLU A 20 -4.51 26.81 -10.49
C GLU A 20 -4.84 28.26 -10.14
N THR A 21 -6.13 28.58 -10.03
CA THR A 21 -6.57 29.93 -9.67
C THR A 21 -6.86 29.97 -8.17
N LEU A 22 -6.17 30.86 -7.46
CA LEU A 22 -6.37 31.11 -6.03
C LEU A 22 -7.11 32.42 -5.85
N GLN A 23 -8.17 32.39 -5.03
CA GLN A 23 -8.85 33.58 -4.57
C GLN A 23 -8.33 33.97 -3.19
N ILE A 24 -7.66 35.12 -3.10
CA ILE A 24 -7.18 35.67 -1.83
C ILE A 24 -7.85 37.02 -1.61
N GLN A 25 -8.70 37.09 -0.58
CA GLN A 25 -9.55 38.24 -0.30
C GLN A 25 -10.43 38.62 -1.52
N LYS A 26 -10.16 39.77 -2.15
CA LYS A 26 -10.87 40.27 -3.34
C LYS A 26 -10.03 40.13 -4.63
N SER A 27 -8.87 39.50 -4.55
CA SER A 27 -7.94 39.36 -5.66
C SER A 27 -7.91 37.92 -6.18
N ILE A 28 -7.73 37.79 -7.48
CA ILE A 28 -7.57 36.51 -8.18
C ILE A 28 -6.10 36.39 -8.60
N ILE A 29 -5.47 35.27 -8.26
CA ILE A 29 -4.08 34.97 -8.62
C ILE A 29 -4.09 33.66 -9.42
N ASP A 30 -3.55 33.71 -10.63
CA ASP A 30 -3.30 32.51 -11.43
C ASP A 30 -1.90 31.98 -11.17
N VAL A 31 -1.83 30.75 -10.67
CA VAL A 31 -0.58 30.04 -10.34
C VAL A 31 -0.29 29.03 -11.43
N ILE A 32 0.88 29.16 -12.08
CA ILE A 32 1.36 28.14 -13.03
C ILE A 32 2.03 27.02 -12.25
N VAL A 33 1.43 25.83 -12.28
CA VAL A 33 1.95 24.64 -11.60
C VAL A 33 2.63 23.73 -12.61
N ILE A 34 3.91 23.42 -12.39
CA ILE A 34 4.69 22.46 -13.16
C ILE A 34 4.79 21.18 -12.34
N LYS A 35 4.23 20.07 -12.84
CA LYS A 35 4.28 18.80 -12.08
C LYS A 35 5.69 18.25 -12.01
N ASN A 36 6.09 17.89 -10.80
CA ASN A 36 7.29 17.09 -10.58
C ASN A 36 7.06 15.66 -11.09
N THR A 37 7.82 15.24 -12.10
CA THR A 37 7.63 13.96 -12.80
C THR A 37 8.95 13.21 -12.93
N LYS A 38 8.88 11.88 -13.12
CA LYS A 38 10.06 11.05 -13.38
C LYS A 38 10.69 11.29 -14.77
N SER A 39 10.00 11.98 -15.68
CA SER A 39 10.49 12.20 -17.05
C SER A 39 11.52 13.32 -17.22
N THR A 40 11.92 13.98 -16.14
CA THR A 40 13.05 14.93 -16.13
C THR A 40 14.37 14.24 -16.45
N PRO A 41 15.38 14.89 -17.05
CA PRO A 41 15.38 16.30 -17.45
C PRO A 41 14.55 16.56 -18.72
N TYR A 42 14.01 17.77 -18.83
CA TYR A 42 13.39 18.29 -20.04
C TYR A 42 14.35 19.28 -20.69
N TYR A 43 14.61 19.10 -21.99
CA TYR A 43 15.49 19.99 -22.74
C TYR A 43 15.08 20.01 -24.22
N LEU A 44 15.42 21.12 -24.88
CA LEU A 44 15.07 21.37 -26.27
C LEU A 44 16.14 20.80 -27.20
N THR A 45 15.73 20.26 -28.35
CA THR A 45 16.65 19.86 -29.43
C THR A 45 17.08 21.02 -30.31
N GLU A 46 16.38 22.16 -30.23
CA GLU A 46 16.62 23.36 -31.02
C GLU A 46 16.64 24.59 -30.12
N LYS A 47 17.46 25.58 -30.48
CA LYS A 47 17.51 26.87 -29.77
C LYS A 47 16.14 27.53 -29.82
N PHE A 48 15.69 28.09 -28.70
CA PHE A 48 14.47 28.87 -28.62
C PHE A 48 14.72 30.16 -27.83
N GLN A 49 14.68 31.31 -28.53
CA GLN A 49 15.06 32.59 -27.95
C GLN A 49 16.46 32.50 -27.31
N ASP A 50 16.59 32.84 -26.03
CA ASP A 50 17.84 32.75 -25.28
C ASP A 50 18.11 31.35 -24.71
N ILE A 51 17.18 30.40 -24.88
CA ILE A 51 17.33 29.03 -24.39
C ILE A 51 18.12 28.23 -25.42
N ILE A 52 19.29 27.75 -25.01
CA ILE A 52 20.22 26.99 -25.85
C ILE A 52 19.75 25.53 -25.90
N SER A 53 19.80 24.94 -27.10
CA SER A 53 19.50 23.52 -27.30
C SER A 53 20.43 22.62 -26.47
N TYR A 54 19.93 21.50 -25.99
CA TYR A 54 20.64 20.50 -25.19
C TYR A 54 21.13 20.95 -23.81
N ASN A 55 21.03 22.24 -23.46
CA ASN A 55 21.25 22.69 -22.09
C ASN A 55 20.09 22.25 -21.19
N ILE A 56 20.44 21.79 -20.00
CA ILE A 56 19.49 21.45 -18.95
C ILE A 56 19.47 22.61 -17.97
N TYR A 57 18.29 23.15 -17.70
CA TYR A 57 18.11 24.27 -16.79
C TYR A 57 17.41 23.80 -15.52
N THR A 58 17.87 24.29 -14.38
CA THR A 58 17.27 24.03 -13.07
C THR A 58 16.96 25.34 -12.35
N ARG A 59 16.02 25.28 -11.41
CA ARG A 59 15.78 26.33 -10.44
C ARG A 59 15.96 25.75 -9.05
N ILE A 60 16.80 26.38 -8.24
CA ILE A 60 17.06 26.01 -6.86
C ILE A 60 16.72 27.23 -6.02
N GLN A 61 15.65 27.13 -5.21
CA GLN A 61 15.08 28.25 -4.49
C GLN A 61 14.78 29.43 -5.44
N ASP A 62 15.45 30.57 -5.26
CA ASP A 62 15.28 31.77 -6.09
C ASP A 62 16.26 31.88 -7.25
N THR A 63 17.18 30.92 -7.39
CA THR A 63 18.24 30.97 -8.41
C THR A 63 17.92 30.05 -9.59
N ASN A 64 17.99 30.59 -10.81
CA ASN A 64 17.90 29.80 -12.04
C ASN A 64 19.30 29.57 -12.63
N THR A 65 19.48 28.46 -13.35
CA THR A 65 20.62 28.31 -14.26
C THR A 65 20.67 29.49 -15.25
N ALA A 66 21.83 30.11 -15.42
CA ALA A 66 22.00 31.21 -16.37
C ALA A 66 21.71 30.73 -17.81
N LYS A 67 21.07 31.59 -18.62
CA LYS A 67 20.54 31.23 -19.94
C LYS A 67 21.60 30.71 -20.92
N ASP A 68 22.83 31.18 -20.76
CA ASP A 68 24.00 30.91 -21.59
C ASP A 68 24.76 29.62 -21.24
N LYS A 69 24.39 28.93 -20.15
CA LYS A 69 25.04 27.68 -19.73
C LYS A 69 24.02 26.61 -19.31
N SER A 70 24.50 25.37 -19.21
CA SER A 70 23.74 24.28 -18.60
C SER A 70 23.89 24.32 -17.08
N ALA A 71 22.97 23.67 -16.37
CA ALA A 71 23.05 23.46 -14.94
C ALA A 71 24.33 22.70 -14.57
N ASP A 72 24.78 22.90 -13.34
CA ASP A 72 25.96 22.22 -12.81
C ASP A 72 25.80 20.69 -12.89
N ILE A 73 26.92 20.01 -13.06
CA ILE A 73 26.94 18.58 -13.41
C ILE A 73 26.22 17.71 -12.37
N ASP A 74 26.29 18.05 -11.09
CA ASP A 74 25.61 17.34 -10.01
C ASP A 74 24.08 17.41 -10.14
N LYS A 75 23.54 18.54 -10.63
CA LYS A 75 22.10 18.70 -10.89
C LYS A 75 21.67 17.94 -12.13
N VAL A 76 22.47 17.98 -13.19
CA VAL A 76 22.23 17.21 -14.40
C VAL A 76 22.21 15.72 -14.09
N GLU A 77 23.22 15.23 -13.37
CA GLU A 77 23.33 13.85 -12.92
C GLU A 77 22.14 13.44 -12.05
N PHE A 78 21.72 14.30 -11.10
CA PHE A 78 20.54 14.05 -10.28
C PHE A 78 19.26 13.85 -11.12
N LEU A 79 19.04 14.69 -12.12
CA LEU A 79 17.86 14.57 -12.98
C LEU A 79 17.89 13.29 -13.83
N TRP A 80 19.07 12.87 -14.29
CA TRP A 80 19.23 11.59 -14.98
C TRP A 80 19.05 10.40 -14.06
N LYS A 81 19.62 10.42 -12.85
CA LYS A 81 19.37 9.40 -11.81
C LYS A 81 17.88 9.29 -11.52
N LYS A 82 17.16 10.41 -11.43
CA LYS A 82 15.72 10.43 -11.27
C LYS A 82 14.99 9.78 -12.44
N ARG A 83 15.40 10.09 -13.67
CA ARG A 83 14.84 9.51 -14.90
C ARG A 83 14.97 8.00 -14.95
N PHE A 84 16.15 7.52 -14.57
CA PHE A 84 16.48 6.11 -14.55
C PHE A 84 15.98 5.39 -13.28
N GLY A 85 15.24 6.08 -12.40
CA GLY A 85 14.75 5.50 -11.15
C GLY A 85 15.85 5.12 -10.16
N LEU A 86 17.06 5.68 -10.30
CA LEU A 86 18.23 5.40 -9.45
C LEU A 86 18.19 6.18 -8.12
N LEU A 87 17.21 7.07 -7.94
CA LEU A 87 17.00 7.75 -6.66
C LEU A 87 16.13 6.95 -5.67
N SER A 88 15.42 5.94 -6.16
CA SER A 88 14.62 5.08 -5.30
C SER A 88 15.50 4.13 -4.51
N THR A 89 15.22 4.04 -3.22
CA THR A 89 15.82 3.05 -2.31
C THR A 89 15.47 1.63 -2.77
N PRO A 90 16.23 0.59 -2.36
CA PRO A 90 15.90 -0.79 -2.70
C PRO A 90 14.47 -1.19 -2.28
N ILE A 91 14.00 -0.75 -1.11
CA ILE A 91 12.65 -1.07 -0.64
C ILE A 91 11.57 -0.42 -1.51
N GLU A 92 11.73 0.84 -1.92
CA GLU A 92 10.79 1.51 -2.82
C GLU A 92 10.75 0.86 -4.22
N LYS A 93 11.91 0.40 -4.72
CA LYS A 93 11.97 -0.35 -5.98
C LYS A 93 11.26 -1.68 -5.87
N LEU A 94 11.52 -2.43 -4.80
CA LEU A 94 10.84 -3.70 -4.53
C LEU A 94 9.32 -3.52 -4.49
N GLU A 95 8.82 -2.50 -3.80
CA GLU A 95 7.38 -2.22 -3.75
C GLU A 95 6.79 -1.96 -5.14
N SER A 96 7.53 -1.27 -6.02
CA SER A 96 7.08 -1.05 -7.40
C SER A 96 7.04 -2.33 -8.25
N PHE A 97 7.75 -3.39 -7.85
CA PHE A 97 7.74 -4.66 -8.56
C PHE A 97 6.53 -5.54 -8.20
N PHE A 98 5.81 -5.24 -7.12
CA PHE A 98 4.59 -5.97 -6.76
C PHE A 98 3.44 -5.74 -7.73
N ASP A 99 3.42 -4.61 -8.43
CA ASP A 99 2.42 -4.27 -9.45
C ASP A 99 2.70 -4.95 -10.81
N LEU A 100 3.74 -5.80 -10.91
CA LEU A 100 4.21 -6.48 -12.11
C LEU A 100 4.50 -7.97 -11.82
N GLU A 101 3.49 -8.67 -11.30
CA GLU A 101 3.59 -10.06 -10.84
C GLU A 101 4.13 -11.03 -11.91
N GLU A 102 3.84 -10.80 -13.18
CA GLU A 102 4.26 -11.64 -14.31
C GLU A 102 5.78 -11.67 -14.53
N ASN A 103 6.49 -10.69 -13.97
CA ASN A 103 7.95 -10.59 -14.05
C ASN A 103 8.66 -11.32 -12.90
N TRP A 104 7.93 -11.87 -11.94
CA TRP A 104 8.49 -12.69 -10.86
C TRP A 104 8.59 -14.16 -11.29
N VAL A 105 9.78 -14.73 -11.13
CA VAL A 105 10.09 -16.10 -11.54
C VAL A 105 10.41 -16.94 -10.30
N THR A 106 9.78 -18.10 -10.17
CA THR A 106 10.12 -19.07 -9.12
C THR A 106 11.50 -19.66 -9.37
N SER A 107 12.32 -19.74 -8.32
CA SER A 107 13.66 -20.31 -8.41
C SER A 107 13.59 -21.81 -8.73
N ILE A 108 14.47 -22.26 -9.63
CA ILE A 108 14.59 -23.67 -10.02
C ILE A 108 15.08 -24.53 -8.84
N THR A 109 15.86 -23.94 -7.94
CA THR A 109 16.49 -24.65 -6.82
C THR A 109 15.68 -24.59 -5.52
N ASN A 110 14.71 -23.67 -5.42
CA ASN A 110 13.88 -23.50 -4.24
C ASN A 110 12.49 -22.97 -4.63
N GLU A 111 11.48 -23.83 -4.52
CA GLU A 111 10.09 -23.51 -4.85
C GLU A 111 9.49 -22.43 -3.94
N THR A 112 10.05 -22.23 -2.74
CA THR A 112 9.63 -21.16 -1.82
C THR A 112 10.36 -19.83 -2.04
N SER A 113 11.12 -19.72 -3.13
CA SER A 113 11.87 -18.52 -3.49
C SER A 113 11.51 -18.04 -4.90
N LYS A 114 11.36 -16.73 -5.06
CA LYS A 114 11.13 -16.03 -6.32
C LYS A 114 12.14 -14.90 -6.49
N TYR A 115 12.47 -14.58 -7.74
CA TYR A 115 13.30 -13.42 -8.09
C TYR A 115 12.64 -12.60 -9.19
N TYR A 116 12.96 -11.30 -9.25
CA TYR A 116 12.45 -10.41 -10.29
C TYR A 116 13.30 -10.55 -11.57
N LYS A 117 12.70 -10.91 -12.70
CA LYS A 117 13.42 -11.27 -13.94
C LYS A 117 14.42 -10.22 -14.42
N PHE A 118 14.07 -8.94 -14.34
CA PHE A 118 14.91 -7.83 -14.81
C PHE A 118 15.91 -7.32 -13.75
N HIS A 119 15.70 -7.71 -12.49
CA HIS A 119 16.53 -7.35 -11.35
C HIS A 119 16.66 -8.56 -10.41
N PRO A 120 17.37 -9.63 -10.83
CA PRO A 120 17.44 -10.90 -10.10
C PRO A 120 18.07 -10.77 -8.71
N GLU A 121 18.74 -9.65 -8.43
CA GLU A 121 19.18 -9.29 -7.09
C GLU A 121 18.04 -9.06 -6.09
N TYR A 122 16.82 -8.77 -6.56
CA TYR A 122 15.62 -8.72 -5.72
C TYR A 122 14.96 -10.09 -5.65
N THR A 123 14.85 -10.60 -4.42
CA THR A 123 14.25 -11.91 -4.17
C THR A 123 13.21 -11.87 -3.06
N ILE A 124 12.23 -12.75 -3.16
CA ILE A 124 11.24 -13.03 -2.12
C ILE A 124 11.39 -14.50 -1.78
N SER A 125 11.67 -14.83 -0.53
CA SER A 125 11.67 -16.20 -0.05
C SER A 125 10.76 -16.34 1.15
N TYR A 126 10.25 -17.54 1.39
CA TYR A 126 9.50 -17.80 2.61
C TYR A 126 9.77 -19.17 3.20
N ASP A 127 9.62 -19.23 4.52
CA ASP A 127 9.76 -20.44 5.31
C ASP A 127 8.53 -20.59 6.22
N ASN A 128 8.23 -21.83 6.62
CA ASN A 128 7.17 -22.09 7.60
C ASN A 128 7.56 -21.49 8.96
N ASP A 129 6.61 -20.78 9.57
CA ASP A 129 6.77 -20.22 10.89
C ASP A 129 6.15 -21.13 11.96
N MET A 130 6.79 -21.22 13.12
CA MET A 130 6.41 -22.17 14.17
C MET A 130 5.19 -21.73 14.99
N ARG A 131 4.68 -20.50 14.79
CA ARG A 131 3.47 -20.02 15.48
C ARG A 131 2.28 -20.95 15.23
N LYS A 132 1.51 -21.20 16.29
CA LYS A 132 0.28 -22.03 16.29
C LYS A 132 -0.93 -21.33 16.92
N GLY A 133 -0.77 -20.05 17.28
CA GLY A 133 -1.83 -19.27 17.91
C GLY A 133 -2.96 -18.97 16.93
N TYR A 134 -4.20 -19.07 17.41
CA TYR A 134 -5.36 -18.68 16.62
C TYR A 134 -5.53 -17.15 16.63
N GLU A 135 -6.03 -16.66 15.51
CA GLU A 135 -6.55 -15.30 15.33
C GLU A 135 -7.98 -15.42 14.83
N TYR A 136 -8.86 -14.47 15.14
CA TYR A 136 -10.29 -14.63 14.87
C TYR A 136 -10.61 -14.88 13.38
N TYR A 137 -9.81 -14.34 12.47
CA TYR A 137 -10.00 -14.49 11.03
C TYR A 137 -9.81 -15.94 10.52
N HIS A 138 -9.19 -16.81 11.32
CA HIS A 138 -9.10 -18.24 11.00
C HIS A 138 -10.48 -18.89 11.00
N PHE A 139 -11.36 -18.49 11.93
CA PHE A 139 -12.70 -19.07 12.05
C PHE A 139 -13.65 -18.64 10.94
N PHE A 140 -13.27 -17.68 10.10
CA PHE A 140 -14.00 -17.32 8.88
C PHE A 140 -13.68 -18.25 7.70
N GLN A 141 -12.72 -19.17 7.86
CA GLN A 141 -12.33 -20.15 6.85
C GLN A 141 -12.99 -21.50 7.14
N THR A 142 -13.06 -22.37 6.12
CA THR A 142 -13.57 -23.74 6.30
C THR A 142 -12.55 -24.56 7.08
N ASP A 143 -11.29 -24.51 6.67
CA ASP A 143 -10.16 -24.98 7.46
C ASP A 143 -9.54 -23.81 8.25
N PHE A 144 -9.82 -23.79 9.55
CA PHE A 144 -9.38 -22.77 10.49
C PHE A 144 -8.00 -23.07 11.11
N THR A 145 -7.29 -24.10 10.63
CA THR A 145 -5.97 -24.49 11.19
C THR A 145 -4.92 -23.40 10.91
N PRO A 146 -4.23 -22.88 11.95
CA PRO A 146 -3.24 -21.83 11.77
C PRO A 146 -1.98 -22.37 11.11
N SER A 147 -1.56 -21.72 10.03
CA SER A 147 -0.31 -22.00 9.34
C SER A 147 0.38 -20.70 8.98
N PHE A 148 1.35 -20.30 9.82
CA PHE A 148 2.08 -19.05 9.64
C PHE A 148 3.30 -19.25 8.75
N ILE A 149 3.66 -18.19 8.04
CA ILE A 149 4.77 -18.14 7.10
C ILE A 149 5.61 -16.90 7.39
N ASN A 150 6.94 -17.01 7.34
CA ASN A 150 7.81 -15.84 7.40
C ASN A 150 8.33 -15.50 6.00
N TYR A 151 7.90 -14.37 5.45
CA TYR A 151 8.39 -13.84 4.17
C TYR A 151 9.62 -12.96 4.39
N LYS A 152 10.66 -13.19 3.61
CA LYS A 152 11.88 -12.37 3.56
C LYS A 152 12.00 -11.75 2.18
N PHE A 153 12.19 -10.44 2.17
CA PHE A 153 12.43 -9.67 0.96
C PHE A 153 13.89 -9.24 0.94
N ASN A 154 14.66 -9.69 -0.04
CA ASN A 154 16.10 -9.44 -0.09
C ASN A 154 16.49 -8.59 -1.29
N TYR A 155 17.55 -7.82 -1.11
CA TYR A 155 18.33 -7.19 -2.16
C TYR A 155 19.77 -7.68 -2.03
N HIS A 156 20.23 -8.43 -3.02
CA HIS A 156 21.41 -9.30 -2.88
C HIS A 156 21.30 -10.18 -1.63
N GLN A 157 22.27 -10.10 -0.71
CA GLN A 157 22.28 -10.85 0.54
C GLN A 157 21.66 -10.05 1.71
N THR A 158 21.20 -8.82 1.46
CA THR A 158 20.63 -7.96 2.49
C THR A 158 19.13 -8.17 2.59
N VAL A 159 18.64 -8.57 3.78
CA VAL A 159 17.21 -8.60 4.08
C VAL A 159 16.72 -7.15 4.19
N LEU A 160 15.87 -6.73 3.26
CA LEU A 160 15.24 -5.42 3.28
C LEU A 160 14.08 -5.36 4.26
N LYS A 161 13.31 -6.44 4.35
CA LYS A 161 12.10 -6.52 5.18
C LYS A 161 11.74 -7.98 5.47
N GLU A 162 11.19 -8.21 6.66
CA GLU A 162 10.51 -9.45 7.01
C GLU A 162 9.03 -9.17 7.23
N VAL A 163 8.17 -10.08 6.79
CA VAL A 163 6.72 -9.97 6.95
C VAL A 163 6.18 -11.32 7.40
N LEU A 164 5.45 -11.30 8.51
CA LEU A 164 4.65 -12.44 8.91
C LEU A 164 3.46 -12.56 7.95
N GLY A 165 3.29 -13.74 7.39
CA GLY A 165 2.15 -14.15 6.61
C GLY A 165 1.42 -15.32 7.21
N ILE A 166 0.30 -15.64 6.59
CA ILE A 166 -0.59 -16.72 6.97
C ILE A 166 -1.05 -17.45 5.71
N SER A 167 -1.09 -18.77 5.81
CA SER A 167 -1.71 -19.70 4.87
C SER A 167 -3.08 -20.08 5.41
N LEU A 168 -4.12 -19.63 4.71
CA LEU A 168 -5.51 -19.75 5.11
C LEU A 168 -6.21 -20.88 4.36
N ASP A 169 -7.26 -21.42 4.99
CA ASP A 169 -8.17 -22.40 4.42
C ASP A 169 -7.45 -23.63 3.84
N GLY A 170 -6.52 -24.19 4.62
CA GLY A 170 -5.75 -25.38 4.24
C GLY A 170 -4.73 -25.13 3.11
N GLY A 171 -4.30 -23.88 2.90
CA GLY A 171 -3.34 -23.52 1.85
C GLY A 171 -3.94 -22.96 0.58
N ARG A 172 -5.26 -22.73 0.54
CA ARG A 172 -5.94 -22.14 -0.62
C ARG A 172 -5.59 -20.67 -0.82
N TYR A 173 -5.24 -19.95 0.26
CA TYR A 173 -4.93 -18.53 0.16
C TYR A 173 -3.75 -18.12 1.04
N LEU A 174 -2.72 -17.54 0.42
CA LEU A 174 -1.56 -16.95 1.09
C LEU A 174 -1.74 -15.43 1.18
N THR A 175 -1.54 -14.87 2.37
CA THR A 175 -1.61 -13.43 2.59
C THR A 175 -0.61 -12.99 3.67
N PRO A 176 -0.08 -11.76 3.65
CA PRO A 176 0.48 -11.18 4.86
C PRO A 176 -0.54 -11.17 5.99
N CYS A 177 -0.06 -11.27 7.22
CA CYS A 177 -0.86 -11.00 8.39
C CYS A 177 -1.29 -9.52 8.39
N PRO A 178 -2.58 -9.24 8.64
CA PRO A 178 -3.06 -7.87 8.74
C PRO A 178 -2.53 -7.21 10.02
N GLU A 179 -2.43 -5.89 10.01
CA GLU A 179 -2.04 -5.13 11.19
C GLU A 179 -3.16 -5.16 12.24
N THR A 180 -2.79 -4.90 13.50
CA THR A 180 -3.75 -4.88 14.62
C THR A 180 -3.85 -3.47 15.18
N ASP A 181 -5.08 -3.02 15.40
CA ASP A 181 -5.38 -1.78 16.11
C ASP A 181 -6.65 -1.99 16.95
N GLY A 182 -7.00 -1.00 17.76
CA GLY A 182 -8.17 -1.09 18.62
C GLY A 182 -8.61 0.25 19.17
N VAL A 183 -9.77 0.22 19.81
CA VAL A 183 -10.37 1.35 20.52
C VAL A 183 -10.50 1.01 22.00
N SER A 184 -10.36 2.03 22.83
CA SER A 184 -10.63 1.96 24.27
C SER A 184 -11.67 3.01 24.61
N PHE A 185 -12.72 2.62 25.31
CA PHE A 185 -13.77 3.49 25.85
C PHE A 185 -13.44 3.92 27.28
N SER A 186 -12.46 3.28 27.91
CA SER A 186 -12.01 3.58 29.26
C SER A 186 -10.61 4.17 29.27
N SER A 187 -10.24 4.87 30.36
CA SER A 187 -8.91 5.46 30.53
C SER A 187 -7.77 4.43 30.73
N PHE A 188 -8.05 3.13 30.56
CA PHE A 188 -7.07 2.06 30.68
C PHE A 188 -6.28 1.87 29.38
N SER A 189 -5.08 1.28 29.49
CA SER A 189 -4.15 1.08 28.37
C SER A 189 -4.50 -0.09 27.45
N ARG A 190 -5.53 -0.89 27.78
CA ARG A 190 -5.94 -2.05 27.00
C ARG A 190 -7.11 -1.68 26.10
N TRP A 191 -7.05 -2.09 24.83
CA TRP A 191 -8.17 -1.95 23.90
C TRP A 191 -9.37 -2.79 24.34
N ASP A 192 -10.53 -2.16 24.42
CA ASP A 192 -11.83 -2.81 24.64
C ASP A 192 -12.26 -3.57 23.38
N ILE A 193 -12.01 -3.01 22.20
CA ILE A 193 -12.26 -3.66 20.92
C ILE A 193 -10.98 -3.66 20.10
N THR A 194 -10.64 -4.83 19.58
CA THR A 194 -9.51 -5.01 18.67
C THR A 194 -10.01 -5.39 17.29
N PHE A 195 -9.34 -4.90 16.26
CA PHE A 195 -9.64 -5.22 14.87
C PHE A 195 -8.35 -5.38 14.07
N LYS A 196 -8.47 -6.11 12.96
CA LYS A 196 -7.39 -6.30 12.00
C LYS A 196 -7.64 -5.42 10.80
N TYR A 197 -6.59 -4.89 10.19
CA TYR A 197 -6.74 -3.98 9.07
C TYR A 197 -5.60 -4.04 8.06
N PHE A 198 -5.88 -3.47 6.89
CA PHE A 198 -4.90 -3.04 5.91
C PHE A 198 -5.14 -1.58 5.52
N GLU A 199 -4.08 -0.86 5.19
CA GLU A 199 -4.13 0.44 4.51
C GLU A 199 -3.77 0.24 3.04
N ARG A 200 -4.54 0.84 2.11
CA ARG A 200 -4.42 0.57 0.68
C ARG A 200 -3.07 0.98 0.09
N ASP A 201 -2.43 1.98 0.67
CA ASP A 201 -1.12 2.50 0.27
C ASP A 201 0.06 1.77 0.94
N SER A 202 -0.21 0.90 1.92
CA SER A 202 0.83 0.19 2.66
C SER A 202 1.53 -0.92 1.85
N PHE A 203 2.78 -1.19 2.22
CA PHE A 203 3.55 -2.35 1.75
C PHE A 203 2.76 -3.66 1.91
N LEU A 204 2.12 -3.86 3.06
CA LEU A 204 1.40 -5.11 3.36
C LEU A 204 0.23 -5.32 2.41
N PHE A 205 -0.54 -4.28 2.10
CA PHE A 205 -1.65 -4.44 1.17
C PHE A 205 -1.20 -4.63 -0.28
N ARG A 206 -0.12 -3.97 -0.71
CA ARG A 206 0.50 -4.24 -2.01
C ARG A 206 0.97 -5.69 -2.10
N PHE A 207 1.61 -6.19 -1.05
CA PHE A 207 2.03 -7.59 -0.99
C PHE A 207 0.86 -8.57 -0.94
N ASN A 208 -0.24 -8.24 -0.23
CA ASN A 208 -1.50 -9.01 -0.26
C ASN A 208 -2.05 -9.17 -1.68
N LYS A 209 -2.07 -8.08 -2.47
CA LYS A 209 -2.49 -8.12 -3.88
C LYS A 209 -1.56 -8.97 -4.72
N PHE A 210 -0.24 -8.79 -4.57
CA PHE A 210 0.75 -9.57 -5.27
C PHE A 210 0.59 -11.08 -5.05
N LEU A 211 0.40 -11.53 -3.81
CA LEU A 211 0.19 -12.94 -3.49
C LEU A 211 -1.10 -13.49 -4.11
N TYR A 212 -2.19 -12.72 -4.04
CA TYR A 212 -3.47 -13.11 -4.63
C TYR A 212 -3.39 -13.24 -6.15
N ASN A 213 -2.78 -12.26 -6.82
CA ASN A 213 -2.65 -12.25 -8.27
C ASN A 213 -1.70 -13.35 -8.78
N SER A 214 -0.69 -13.71 -7.99
CA SER A 214 0.26 -14.77 -8.36
C SER A 214 -0.36 -16.17 -8.46
N HIS A 215 -1.49 -16.43 -7.77
CA HIS A 215 -2.10 -17.75 -7.70
C HIS A 215 -3.63 -17.66 -7.66
N GLN A 216 -4.22 -17.06 -8.69
CA GLN A 216 -5.68 -16.91 -8.77
C GLN A 216 -6.36 -18.27 -9.02
N SER A 217 -7.30 -18.62 -8.15
CA SER A 217 -8.22 -19.74 -8.31
C SER A 217 -9.56 -19.40 -7.64
N ASP A 218 -10.62 -20.14 -7.95
CA ASP A 218 -11.92 -19.93 -7.32
C ASP A 218 -11.86 -20.15 -5.79
N ASP A 219 -11.12 -21.18 -5.36
CA ASP A 219 -10.86 -21.47 -3.95
C ASP A 219 -10.10 -20.31 -3.27
N ALA A 220 -9.05 -19.78 -3.91
CA ALA A 220 -8.28 -18.65 -3.39
C ALA A 220 -9.15 -17.38 -3.28
N ARG A 221 -10.04 -17.16 -4.25
CA ARG A 221 -10.99 -16.05 -4.23
C ARG A 221 -11.94 -16.15 -3.05
N ILE A 222 -12.55 -17.31 -2.82
CA ILE A 222 -13.47 -17.54 -1.69
C ILE A 222 -12.77 -17.33 -0.35
N ALA A 223 -11.60 -17.93 -0.15
CA ALA A 223 -10.84 -17.78 1.09
C ALA A 223 -10.42 -16.33 1.34
N ARG A 224 -10.03 -15.60 0.28
CA ARG A 224 -9.72 -14.18 0.34
C ARG A 224 -10.94 -13.32 0.67
N ASP A 225 -12.09 -13.58 0.04
CA ASP A 225 -13.33 -12.84 0.29
C ASP A 225 -13.77 -13.02 1.75
N ASN A 226 -13.70 -14.24 2.28
CA ASN A 226 -13.97 -14.53 3.69
C ASN A 226 -12.99 -13.80 4.62
N PHE A 227 -11.69 -13.81 4.30
CA PHE A 227 -10.68 -13.11 5.07
C PHE A 227 -10.91 -11.60 5.08
N LEU A 228 -11.15 -10.99 3.91
CA LEU A 228 -11.40 -9.55 3.82
C LEU A 228 -12.76 -9.13 4.40
N SER A 229 -13.73 -10.05 4.50
CA SER A 229 -14.99 -9.79 5.22
C SER A 229 -14.78 -9.52 6.71
N CYS A 230 -13.66 -9.98 7.28
CA CYS A 230 -13.29 -9.79 8.68
C CYS A 230 -12.01 -8.96 8.86
N VAL A 231 -11.57 -8.20 7.84
CA VAL A 231 -10.43 -7.28 7.94
C VAL A 231 -10.85 -5.92 7.40
N LEU A 232 -10.64 -4.85 8.17
CA LEU A 232 -10.99 -3.49 7.76
C LEU A 232 -9.99 -2.97 6.72
N LEU A 233 -10.49 -2.46 5.60
CA LEU A 233 -9.67 -1.92 4.52
C LEU A 233 -9.79 -0.40 4.43
N PHE A 234 -8.78 0.29 4.95
CA PHE A 234 -8.68 1.74 4.95
C PHE A 234 -7.94 2.25 3.72
N ASP A 235 -8.30 3.44 3.25
CA ASP A 235 -7.57 4.08 2.16
C ASP A 235 -6.17 4.52 2.61
N ASP A 236 -6.07 5.03 3.84
CA ASP A 236 -4.84 5.47 4.48
C ASP A 236 -5.00 5.50 6.02
N ALA A 237 -3.90 5.80 6.73
CA ALA A 237 -3.88 5.96 8.18
C ALA A 237 -4.81 7.08 8.70
N ASN A 238 -5.08 8.11 7.92
CA ASN A 238 -5.97 9.18 8.32
C ASN A 238 -7.43 8.71 8.33
N GLN A 239 -7.88 7.95 7.33
CA GLN A 239 -9.21 7.33 7.33
C GLN A 239 -9.37 6.37 8.51
N ARG A 240 -8.35 5.57 8.82
CA ARG A 240 -8.34 4.69 10.01
C ARG A 240 -8.53 5.49 11.29
N ASN A 241 -7.73 6.54 11.50
CA ASN A 241 -7.81 7.38 12.71
C ASN A 241 -9.16 8.09 12.85
N GLN A 242 -9.75 8.55 11.74
CA GLN A 242 -11.08 9.14 11.75
C GLN A 242 -12.16 8.11 12.08
N PHE A 243 -12.04 6.88 11.56
CA PHE A 243 -12.97 5.81 11.88
C PHE A 243 -12.88 5.37 13.33
N LYS A 244 -11.68 5.33 13.93
CA LYS A 244 -11.51 5.06 15.36
C LYS A 244 -12.28 6.05 16.24
N LYS A 245 -12.14 7.34 15.97
CA LYS A 245 -12.91 8.40 16.68
C LYS A 245 -14.42 8.23 16.50
N TYR A 246 -14.85 7.79 15.32
CA TYR A 246 -16.25 7.49 15.05
C TYR A 246 -16.75 6.31 15.91
N ILE A 247 -15.96 5.23 16.03
CA ILE A 247 -16.30 4.11 16.91
C ILE A 247 -16.41 4.56 18.37
N GLU A 248 -15.41 5.30 18.87
CA GLU A 248 -15.38 5.80 20.26
C GLU A 248 -16.65 6.58 20.65
N THR A 249 -17.25 7.28 19.69
CA THR A 249 -18.43 8.13 19.90
C THR A 249 -19.76 7.43 19.64
N HIS A 250 -19.80 6.47 18.71
CA HIS A 250 -21.06 5.87 18.24
C HIS A 250 -21.23 4.38 18.59
N TRP A 251 -20.24 3.74 19.23
CA TRP A 251 -20.25 2.29 19.48
C TRP A 251 -21.52 1.80 20.17
N ASN A 252 -21.93 2.42 21.28
CA ASN A 252 -23.08 1.94 22.07
C ASN A 252 -24.39 1.91 21.28
N GLU A 253 -24.59 2.88 20.38
CA GLU A 253 -25.81 3.00 19.57
C GLU A 253 -25.74 2.09 18.33
N GLU A 254 -24.64 2.16 17.58
CA GLU A 254 -24.47 1.37 16.36
C GLU A 254 -24.29 -0.13 16.65
N ASN A 255 -23.65 -0.51 17.77
CA ASN A 255 -23.57 -1.91 18.18
C ASN A 255 -24.97 -2.48 18.43
N LYS A 256 -25.83 -1.82 19.22
CA LYS A 256 -27.21 -2.28 19.45
C LYS A 256 -28.01 -2.46 18.15
N LYS A 257 -27.74 -1.61 17.17
CA LYS A 257 -28.40 -1.62 15.86
C LYS A 257 -27.89 -2.74 14.94
N TYR A 258 -26.58 -2.97 14.88
CA TYR A 258 -25.98 -3.91 13.93
C TYR A 258 -25.72 -5.30 14.48
N GLU A 259 -25.58 -5.43 15.80
CA GLU A 259 -25.34 -6.70 16.47
C GLU A 259 -26.37 -7.80 16.12
N PRO A 260 -27.69 -7.51 16.04
CA PRO A 260 -28.67 -8.52 15.63
C PRO A 260 -28.61 -8.87 14.14
N LEU A 261 -27.86 -8.11 13.34
CA LEU A 261 -27.78 -8.22 11.87
C LEU A 261 -26.49 -8.90 11.40
N VAL A 262 -25.65 -9.39 12.32
CA VAL A 262 -24.41 -10.08 12.01
C VAL A 262 -24.51 -11.55 12.37
N ASN A 263 -23.90 -12.40 11.55
CA ASN A 263 -23.84 -13.84 11.76
C ASN A 263 -22.35 -14.24 11.85
N PRO A 264 -21.75 -14.24 13.06
CA PRO A 264 -20.38 -14.72 13.22
C PRO A 264 -20.28 -16.21 12.87
N PRO A 265 -19.11 -16.68 12.42
CA PRO A 265 -18.89 -18.10 12.17
C PRO A 265 -19.02 -18.91 13.47
N HIS A 266 -19.33 -20.20 13.33
CA HIS A 266 -19.31 -21.12 14.45
C HIS A 266 -17.87 -21.41 14.88
N ILE A 267 -17.56 -21.16 16.15
CA ILE A 267 -16.25 -21.47 16.72
C ILE A 267 -16.31 -22.83 17.42
N PRO A 268 -15.53 -23.83 16.94
CA PRO A 268 -15.54 -25.17 17.52
C PRO A 268 -14.97 -25.15 18.94
N GLU A 269 -15.45 -26.08 19.78
CA GLU A 269 -14.89 -26.28 21.12
C GLU A 269 -13.58 -27.05 21.04
N GLN A 270 -12.49 -26.47 21.55
CA GLN A 270 -11.22 -27.16 21.72
C GLN A 270 -10.75 -27.04 23.17
N PRO A 271 -10.54 -28.15 23.91
CA PRO A 271 -10.32 -28.11 25.36
C PRO A 271 -9.04 -27.40 25.83
N GLN A 272 -8.07 -27.10 24.96
CA GLN A 272 -6.73 -26.65 25.41
C GLN A 272 -6.05 -25.53 24.59
N ASN A 273 -6.64 -25.03 23.50
CA ASN A 273 -5.90 -24.17 22.57
C ASN A 273 -6.37 -22.71 22.48
N TYR A 274 -7.58 -22.39 22.94
CA TYR A 274 -8.09 -21.01 22.94
C TYR A 274 -9.32 -20.82 23.83
N ARG A 275 -9.60 -19.55 24.18
CA ARG A 275 -10.84 -19.16 24.87
C ARG A 275 -11.92 -18.87 23.83
N LYS A 276 -12.89 -19.78 23.68
CA LYS A 276 -13.99 -19.66 22.71
C LYS A 276 -14.75 -18.34 22.84
N GLU A 277 -15.18 -17.98 24.06
CA GLU A 277 -15.94 -16.76 24.34
C GLU A 277 -15.23 -15.48 23.84
N TYR A 278 -13.90 -15.45 23.96
CA TYR A 278 -13.08 -14.33 23.48
C TYR A 278 -13.12 -14.21 21.96
N PHE A 279 -13.04 -15.33 21.24
CA PHE A 279 -13.10 -15.33 19.78
C PHE A 279 -14.53 -15.11 19.25
N ASP A 280 -15.55 -15.59 19.96
CA ASP A 280 -16.96 -15.29 19.65
C ASP A 280 -17.20 -13.77 19.70
N GLU A 281 -16.71 -13.12 20.75
CA GLU A 281 -16.79 -11.67 20.91
C GLU A 281 -16.02 -10.93 19.79
N GLN A 282 -14.78 -11.35 19.48
CA GLN A 282 -14.00 -10.73 18.41
C GLN A 282 -14.66 -10.87 17.03
N CYS A 283 -15.15 -12.06 16.68
CA CYS A 283 -15.83 -12.31 15.40
C CYS A 283 -17.11 -11.47 15.26
N LYS A 284 -17.85 -11.30 16.35
CA LYS A 284 -19.04 -10.47 16.39
C LYS A 284 -18.69 -8.99 16.26
N ASN A 285 -17.72 -8.51 17.02
CA ASN A 285 -17.27 -7.12 17.01
C ASN A 285 -16.78 -6.71 15.61
N ILE A 286 -15.96 -7.53 14.95
CA ILE A 286 -15.43 -7.18 13.62
C ILE A 286 -16.53 -7.08 12.57
N LEU A 287 -17.56 -7.94 12.62
CA LEU A 287 -18.70 -7.86 11.70
C LEU A 287 -19.55 -6.61 11.94
N VAL A 288 -19.74 -6.21 13.20
CA VAL A 288 -20.38 -4.93 13.54
C VAL A 288 -19.55 -3.76 13.01
N LEU A 289 -18.23 -3.78 13.24
CA LEU A 289 -17.31 -2.75 12.73
C LEU A 289 -17.33 -2.64 11.21
N GLN A 290 -17.46 -3.74 10.47
CA GLN A 290 -17.61 -3.70 9.00
C GLN A 290 -18.87 -2.95 8.57
N LYS A 291 -20.01 -3.20 9.22
CA LYS A 291 -21.25 -2.46 8.96
C LYS A 291 -21.13 -0.97 9.32
N MET A 292 -20.52 -0.67 10.47
CA MET A 292 -20.23 0.71 10.88
C MET A 292 -19.31 1.41 9.88
N PHE A 293 -18.29 0.72 9.39
CA PHE A 293 -17.33 1.27 8.44
C PHE A 293 -17.96 1.56 7.09
N PHE A 294 -18.85 0.67 6.62
CA PHE A 294 -19.64 0.90 5.42
C PHE A 294 -20.52 2.15 5.55
N ALA A 295 -21.22 2.31 6.68
CA ALA A 295 -22.01 3.51 6.96
C ALA A 295 -21.15 4.78 7.04
N PHE A 296 -20.01 4.71 7.72
CA PHE A 296 -19.05 5.81 7.84
C PHE A 296 -18.53 6.30 6.49
N LYS A 297 -18.30 5.38 5.54
CA LYS A 297 -17.86 5.74 4.17
C LYS A 297 -18.95 6.43 3.35
N ASN A 298 -20.22 6.07 3.57
CA ASN A 298 -21.34 6.60 2.79
C ASN A 298 -21.91 7.94 3.34
N ASN A 299 -21.56 8.32 4.57
CA ASN A 299 -22.00 9.56 5.20
C ASN A 299 -20.98 10.71 5.05
N LYS A 300 -19.99 10.57 4.16
CA LYS A 300 -18.95 11.57 3.87
C LYS A 300 -19.09 12.16 2.47
#